data_AF-A0A099PBW2-F1
#
_entry.id   AF-A0A099PBW2-F1
#
_cell.length_a   1.000
_cell.length_b   1.000
_cell.length_c   1.000
_cell.angle_alpha   90.00
_cell.angle_beta   90.00
_cell.angle_gamma   90.00
#
_symmetry.space_group_name_H-M   'P 1'
#
loop_
_entity.id
_entity.type
_entity.pdbx_description
1 polymer ?
#
loop_
_entity_poly.entity_id
_entity_poly.type
_entity_poly.pdbx_seq_one_letter_code
_entity_poly.pdbx_strand_id
1 'polypeptide(L)'
;MDLLCIADEQGYFRRVNPAFMQLLGWTEKELLSQPFFNLIHPEDLDVTIEAVDQINSGERASLFKNRYLCKNGSWRWLEWKLCHNLMV
;
A
#
# COMPACT_ATOMS: atom_id res chain seq x y z
N MET A 1 -0.19 -14.36 4.75
CA MET A 1 -0.85 -13.43 5.69
C MET A 1 -1.37 -12.30 4.85
N ASP A 2 -2.66 -11.99 4.98
CA ASP A 2 -3.30 -11.05 4.06
C ASP A 2 -3.30 -9.65 4.66
N LEU A 3 -2.65 -8.73 3.96
CA LEU A 3 -2.63 -7.32 4.30
C LEU A 3 -3.80 -6.66 3.57
N LEU A 4 -4.70 -6.02 4.33
CA LEU A 4 -5.86 -5.34 3.78
C LEU A 4 -5.81 -3.87 4.19
N CYS A 5 -6.01 -2.98 3.23
CA CYS A 5 -6.08 -1.55 3.47
C CYS A 5 -7.10 -0.86 2.58
N ILE A 6 -7.54 0.31 3.01
CA ILE A 6 -8.20 1.32 2.18
C ILE A 6 -7.28 2.52 2.17
N ALA A 7 -6.96 3.03 0.99
CA ALA A 7 -6.20 4.26 0.81
C ALA A 7 -7.04 5.29 0.06
N ASP A 8 -6.67 6.56 0.22
CA ASP A 8 -7.25 7.65 -0.57
C ASP A 8 -6.38 8.03 -1.78
N GLU A 9 -6.90 8.92 -2.60
CA GLU A 9 -6.23 9.46 -3.78
C GLU A 9 -5.00 10.33 -3.44
N GLN A 10 -4.83 10.76 -2.18
CA GLN A 10 -3.67 11.52 -1.73
C GLN A 10 -2.51 10.62 -1.29
N GLY A 11 -2.68 9.29 -1.38
CA GLY A 11 -1.63 8.34 -1.02
C GLY A 11 -1.57 8.04 0.48
N TYR A 12 -2.65 8.27 1.23
CA TYR A 12 -2.72 7.95 2.66
C TYR A 12 -3.53 6.69 2.90
N PHE A 13 -3.03 5.82 3.78
CA PHE A 13 -3.87 4.78 4.35
C PHE A 13 -4.97 5.42 5.20
N ARG A 14 -6.21 5.00 4.99
CA ARG A 14 -7.38 5.35 5.79
C ARG A 14 -7.78 4.24 6.73
N ARG A 15 -7.55 2.98 6.33
CA ARG A 15 -7.75 1.80 7.16
C ARG A 15 -6.67 0.78 6.82
N VAL A 16 -6.18 0.07 7.83
CA VAL A 16 -5.30 -1.09 7.69
C VAL A 16 -5.78 -2.18 8.66
N ASN A 17 -5.57 -3.45 8.32
CA ASN A 17 -5.80 -4.54 9.27
C ASN A 17 -4.57 -4.78 10.17
N PRO A 18 -4.70 -5.51 11.30
CA PRO A 18 -3.59 -5.75 12.22
C PRO A 18 -2.35 -6.45 11.64
N ALA A 19 -2.51 -7.13 10.50
CA ALA A 19 -1.43 -7.79 9.79
C ALA A 19 -0.29 -6.82 9.39
N PHE A 20 -0.60 -5.56 9.10
CA PHE A 20 0.42 -4.55 8.80
C PHE A 20 1.36 -4.33 9.98
N MET A 21 0.83 -4.15 11.18
CA MET A 21 1.64 -3.92 12.37
C MET A 21 2.48 -5.15 12.72
N GLN A 22 1.90 -6.35 12.57
CA GLN A 22 2.61 -7.61 12.80
C GLN A 22 3.75 -7.84 11.80
N LEU A 23 3.56 -7.49 10.53
CA LEU A 23 4.57 -7.70 9.49
C LEU A 23 5.64 -6.61 9.46
N LEU A 24 5.21 -5.35 9.49
CA LEU A 24 6.08 -4.20 9.22
C LEU A 24 6.60 -3.55 10.51
N GLY A 25 5.96 -3.80 11.66
CA GLY A 25 6.38 -3.26 12.96
C GLY A 25 6.00 -1.79 13.20
N TRP A 26 5.30 -1.15 12.26
CA TRP A 26 4.71 0.17 12.46
C TRP A 26 3.46 0.10 13.33
N THR A 27 3.16 1.17 14.05
CA THR A 27 1.84 1.31 14.68
C THR A 27 0.81 1.75 13.65
N GLU A 28 -0.47 1.44 13.89
CA GLU A 28 -1.56 1.92 13.03
C GLU A 28 -1.54 3.46 12.89
N LYS A 29 -1.32 4.18 14.00
CA LYS A 29 -1.21 5.64 13.98
C LYS A 29 -0.09 6.13 13.06
N GLU A 30 1.07 5.49 13.06
CA GLU A 30 2.19 5.84 12.17
C GLU A 30 1.84 5.54 10.70
N LEU A 31 1.18 4.42 10.43
CA LEU A 31 0.75 4.05 9.07
C LEU A 31 -0.29 5.01 8.50
N LEU A 32 -1.23 5.48 9.32
CA LEU A 32 -2.30 6.39 8.89
C LEU A 32 -1.88 7.88 8.85
N SER A 33 -0.72 8.24 9.40
CA SER A 33 -0.29 9.65 9.53
C SER A 33 0.70 10.12 8.46
N GLN A 34 1.12 9.24 7.55
CA GLN A 34 2.06 9.57 6.48
C GLN A 34 1.64 8.94 5.15
N PRO A 35 2.08 9.50 4.01
CA PRO A 35 1.88 8.87 2.71
C PRO A 35 2.52 7.47 2.66
N PHE A 36 1.81 6.48 2.12
CA PHE A 36 2.36 5.13 1.99
C PHE A 36 3.53 5.06 1.01
N PHE A 37 3.66 6.03 0.10
CA PHE A 37 4.82 6.17 -0.79
C PHE A 37 6.15 6.30 -0.02
N ASN A 38 6.12 6.88 1.19
CA ASN A 38 7.31 6.97 2.05
C ASN A 38 7.77 5.61 2.59
N LEU A 39 6.89 4.61 2.53
CA LEU A 39 7.14 3.25 3.01
C LEU A 39 7.51 2.31 1.87
N ILE A 40 7.50 2.76 0.61
CA ILE A 40 7.84 1.95 -0.56
C ILE A 40 9.32 2.12 -0.89
N HIS A 41 9.97 1.05 -1.29
CA HIS A 41 11.35 1.11 -1.76
C HIS A 41 11.45 2.04 -2.99
N PRO A 42 12.46 2.93 -3.08
CA PRO A 42 12.52 3.94 -4.14
C PRO A 42 12.43 3.39 -5.56
N GLU A 43 13.04 2.24 -5.84
CA GLU A 43 12.99 1.57 -7.15
C GLU A 43 11.61 0.99 -7.50
N ASP A 44 10.71 0.86 -6.53
CA ASP A 44 9.37 0.29 -6.72
C ASP A 44 8.27 1.37 -6.70
N LEU A 45 8.65 2.66 -6.67
CA LEU A 45 7.69 3.77 -6.74
C LEU A 45 6.97 3.78 -8.09
N ASP A 46 7.70 3.66 -9.19
CA ASP A 46 7.15 3.75 -10.54
C ASP A 46 6.09 2.67 -10.79
N VAL A 47 6.37 1.41 -10.42
CA VAL A 47 5.38 0.32 -10.55
C VAL A 47 4.14 0.53 -9.68
N THR A 48 4.29 1.19 -8.54
CA THR A 48 3.14 1.52 -7.67
C THR A 48 2.29 2.63 -8.29
N ILE A 49 2.93 3.67 -8.83
CA ILE A 49 2.25 4.78 -9.50
C ILE A 49 1.51 4.26 -10.74
N GLU A 50 2.15 3.43 -11.55
CA GLU A 50 1.53 2.82 -12.73
C GLU A 50 0.28 2.00 -12.36
N ALA A 51 0.33 1.22 -11.27
CA ALA A 51 -0.82 0.47 -10.79
C ALA A 51 -1.97 1.39 -10.34
N VAL A 52 -1.67 2.51 -9.70
CA VAL A 52 -2.67 3.53 -9.32
C VAL A 52 -3.28 4.18 -10.57
N ASP A 53 -2.45 4.53 -11.55
CA ASP A 53 -2.88 5.15 -12.80
C ASP A 53 -3.77 4.21 -13.63
N GLN A 54 -3.45 2.92 -13.70
CA GLN A 54 -4.30 1.90 -14.32
C GLN A 54 -5.71 1.91 -13.72
N ILE A 55 -5.80 1.90 -12.39
CA ILE A 55 -7.08 1.93 -11.68
C ILE A 55 -7.83 3.24 -11.94
N ASN A 56 -7.14 4.38 -11.93
CA ASN A 56 -7.73 5.68 -12.23
C ASN A 56 -8.19 5.81 -13.70
N SER A 57 -7.53 5.10 -14.62
CA SER A 57 -7.91 5.05 -16.03
C SER A 57 -9.14 4.18 -16.33
N GLY A 58 -9.69 3.51 -15.31
CA GLY A 58 -10.90 2.70 -15.41
C GLY A 58 -10.66 1.19 -15.37
N GLU A 59 -9.43 0.73 -15.12
CA GLU A 59 -9.19 -0.69 -14.88
C GLU A 59 -9.84 -1.14 -13.57
N ARG A 60 -10.41 -2.36 -13.58
CA ARG A 60 -11.12 -2.91 -12.42
C ARG A 60 -10.17 -3.29 -11.28
N ALA A 61 -9.00 -3.78 -11.63
CA ALA A 61 -7.99 -4.22 -10.69
C ALA A 61 -6.60 -4.19 -11.33
N SER A 62 -5.58 -3.89 -10.53
CA SER A 62 -4.16 -3.99 -10.90
C SER A 62 -3.46 -4.94 -9.94
N LEU A 63 -2.53 -5.73 -10.48
CA LEU A 63 -1.71 -6.68 -9.73
C LEU A 63 -0.25 -6.29 -9.86
N PHE A 64 0.42 -6.06 -8.74
CA PHE A 64 1.81 -5.65 -8.74
C PHE A 64 2.52 -6.09 -7.45
N LYS A 65 3.84 -5.97 -7.46
CA LYS A 65 4.70 -6.28 -6.32
C LYS A 65 5.60 -5.10 -6.03
N ASN A 66 5.78 -4.80 -4.75
CA ASN A 66 6.74 -3.80 -4.30
C ASN A 66 7.31 -4.18 -2.93
N ARG A 67 8.44 -3.57 -2.58
CA ARG A 67 9.07 -3.71 -1.28
C ARG A 67 8.57 -2.61 -0.34
N TYR A 68 8.11 -3.00 0.84
CA TYR A 68 7.74 -2.10 1.93
C TYR A 68 8.78 -2.07 3.04
N LEU A 69 9.00 -0.88 3.59
CA LEU A 69 9.92 -0.60 4.68
C LEU A 69 9.31 -1.06 6.01
N CYS A 70 10.01 -1.95 6.69
CA CYS A 70 9.74 -2.26 8.09
C CYS A 70 10.33 -1.16 8.99
N LYS A 71 9.74 -0.97 10.18
CA LYS A 71 10.22 -0.01 11.19
C LYS A 71 11.66 -0.26 11.63
N ASN A 72 12.15 -1.50 11.51
CA ASN A 72 13.52 -1.88 11.82
C ASN A 72 14.52 -1.61 10.67
N GLY A 73 14.08 -1.01 9.56
CA GLY A 73 14.91 -0.69 8.39
C GLY A 73 15.03 -1.82 7.35
N SER A 74 14.44 -2.99 7.59
CA SER A 74 14.43 -4.08 6.60
C SER A 74 13.32 -3.90 5.54
N TRP A 75 13.46 -4.60 4.41
CA TRP A 75 12.49 -4.58 3.33
C TRP A 75 11.68 -5.88 3.27
N ARG A 76 10.39 -5.78 2.96
CA ARG A 76 9.50 -6.93 2.74
C ARG A 76 8.79 -6.81 1.40
N TRP A 77 8.88 -7.86 0.59
CA TRP A 77 8.08 -7.98 -0.62
C TRP A 77 6.61 -8.19 -0.28
N LEU A 78 5.76 -7.36 -0.86
CA LEU A 78 4.31 -7.48 -0.82
C LEU A 78 3.79 -7.69 -2.24
N GLU A 79 2.72 -8.48 -2.36
CA GLU A 79 1.96 -8.66 -3.59
C GLU A 79 0.58 -8.04 -3.37
N TRP A 80 0.23 -7.12 -4.27
CA TRP A 80 -0.98 -6.31 -4.15
C TRP A 80 -1.97 -6.69 -5.23
N LYS A 81 -3.24 -6.70 -4.80
CA LYS A 81 -4.38 -6.53 -5.69
C LYS A 81 -5.04 -5.21 -5.33
N LEU A 82 -4.77 -4.18 -6.13
CA LEU A 82 -5.42 -2.88 -6.01
C LEU A 82 -6.71 -2.91 -6.82
N CYS A 83 -7.80 -2.38 -6.27
CA CYS A 83 -9.05 -2.20 -6.99
C CYS A 83 -9.82 -1.01 -6.41
N HIS A 84 -10.72 -0.43 -7.19
CA HIS A 84 -11.69 0.53 -6.67
C HIS A 84 -12.57 -0.15 -5.60
N ASN A 85 -12.86 0.56 -4.52
CA ASN A 85 -13.85 0.11 -3.56
C ASN A 85 -15.24 0.22 -4.20
N LEU A 86 -15.81 -0.90 -4.64
CA LEU A 86 -17.14 -0.99 -5.27
C LEU A 86 -18.29 -0.85 -4.26
N MET A 87 -18.18 0.05 -3.28
CA MET A 87 -19.28 0.39 -2.37
C MET A 87 -19.86 1.75 -2.76
N VAL A 88 -20.57 1.75 -3.88
CA VAL A 88 -21.76 2.59 -4.14
C VAL A 88 -22.75 1.77 -4.96
#